data_AF-A0A847HN97-F1
#
_entry.id   AF-A0A847HN97-F1
#
_cell.length_a   1.000
_cell.length_b   1.000
_cell.length_c   1.000
_cell.angle_alpha   90.00
_cell.angle_beta   90.00
_cell.angle_gamma   90.00
#
_symmetry.space_group_name_H-M   'P 1'
#
loop_
_entity.id
_entity.type
_entity.pdbx_description
1 polymer ?
#
loop_
_entity_poly.entity_id
_entity_poly.type
_entity_poly.pdbx_seq_one_letter_code
_entity_poly.pdbx_strand_id
1 'polypeptide(L)'
;MNISRVVKVLFLLFIVSVATTAMAVEKQSAAIPVVADLLLGGWMNGSWVDADTIASHVPAGLKYSTYSFDGRGSDCTGSSPRYEEEGCEYYAVDFADGVAANDSLLAVGSRHDGMLRRPKLQTGGLKSYEELVARYLKENGISAEPEIQQLVRVDLDGDGSEEVVIVAGNANSSLPYFAENTYSLVLFRRLVDGRVLTEVLHEHYYHEDIEGMADSPSGYKTVFAVDINGDGSLELILRGSYYEGFWYEIYEFTGKGLKKVLSDGLGA
;
A
#
# COMPACT_ATOMS: atom_id res chain seq x y z
N MET A 1 -77.66 -20.71 -50.34
CA MET A 1 -77.20 -20.37 -51.70
C MET A 1 -76.13 -19.30 -51.56
N ASN A 2 -74.96 -19.55 -52.16
CA ASN A 2 -73.80 -18.68 -52.37
C ASN A 2 -72.85 -18.31 -51.20
N ILE A 3 -71.76 -19.07 -51.23
CA ILE A 3 -70.38 -18.85 -50.78
C ILE A 3 -69.78 -17.58 -51.43
N SER A 4 -68.95 -16.83 -50.69
CA SER A 4 -67.76 -16.06 -51.17
C SER A 4 -67.45 -14.91 -50.19
N ARG A 5 -66.23 -14.51 -49.81
CA ARG A 5 -64.85 -15.05 -49.76
C ARG A 5 -64.01 -13.82 -49.32
N VAL A 6 -63.02 -14.02 -48.42
CA VAL A 6 -61.75 -13.24 -48.29
C VAL A 6 -61.93 -11.78 -47.77
N VAL A 7 -61.17 -11.21 -46.82
CA VAL A 7 -59.71 -11.05 -46.68
C VAL A 7 -59.37 -10.89 -45.19
N LYS A 8 -58.39 -11.66 -44.68
CA LYS A 8 -57.70 -11.35 -43.42
C LYS A 8 -56.55 -10.38 -43.73
N VAL A 9 -56.65 -9.14 -43.25
CA VAL A 9 -55.52 -8.20 -43.28
C VAL A 9 -54.76 -8.37 -41.98
N LEU A 10 -53.55 -8.93 -42.07
CA LEU A 10 -52.60 -9.02 -40.97
C LEU A 10 -51.74 -7.75 -41.02
N PHE A 11 -51.90 -6.84 -40.06
CA PHE A 11 -51.04 -5.68 -39.90
C PHE A 11 -49.76 -6.14 -39.18
N LEU A 12 -48.66 -6.27 -39.93
CA LEU A 12 -47.33 -6.52 -39.36
C LEU A 12 -46.71 -5.16 -39.03
N LEU A 13 -46.69 -4.79 -37.74
CA LEU A 13 -46.00 -3.60 -37.27
C LEU A 13 -44.50 -3.91 -37.19
N PHE A 14 -43.71 -3.39 -38.13
CA PHE A 14 -42.25 -3.41 -38.04
C PHE A 14 -41.80 -2.30 -37.09
N ILE A 15 -41.53 -2.64 -35.82
CA ILE A 15 -40.83 -1.74 -34.91
C ILE A 15 -39.35 -1.86 -35.23
N VAL A 16 -38.82 -0.90 -35.99
CA VAL A 16 -37.38 -0.69 -36.13
C VAL A 16 -36.90 -0.08 -34.81
N SER A 17 -36.44 -0.93 -33.89
CA SER A 17 -35.69 -0.48 -32.72
C SER A 17 -34.33 -0.01 -33.19
N VAL A 18 -34.15 1.31 -33.30
CA VAL A 18 -32.83 1.92 -33.44
C VAL A 18 -32.11 1.68 -32.14
N ALA A 19 -31.26 0.65 -32.10
CA ALA A 19 -30.30 0.46 -31.03
C ALA A 19 -29.29 1.62 -31.11
N THR A 20 -29.53 2.69 -30.37
CA THR A 20 -28.48 3.66 -30.05
C THR A 20 -27.45 2.91 -29.21
N THR A 21 -26.38 2.44 -29.84
CA THR A 21 -25.13 2.18 -29.16
C THR A 21 -24.70 3.50 -28.54
N ALA A 22 -25.07 3.73 -27.28
CA ALA A 22 -24.34 4.66 -26.45
C ALA A 22 -22.91 4.13 -26.46
N MET A 23 -22.04 4.78 -27.22
CA MET A 23 -20.62 4.65 -26.98
C MET A 23 -20.46 5.11 -25.55
N ALA A 24 -20.24 4.17 -24.62
CA ALA A 24 -19.68 4.52 -23.35
C ALA A 24 -18.43 5.31 -23.69
N VAL A 25 -18.43 6.61 -23.41
CA VAL A 25 -17.19 7.34 -23.23
C VAL A 25 -16.51 6.54 -22.12
N GLU A 26 -15.56 5.70 -22.51
CA GLU A 26 -14.70 5.02 -21.57
C GLU A 26 -14.04 6.16 -20.81
N LYS A 27 -14.59 6.45 -19.63
CA LYS A 27 -14.06 7.45 -18.73
C LYS A 27 -12.67 6.93 -18.42
N GLN A 28 -11.67 7.44 -19.12
CA GLN A 28 -10.28 7.10 -18.94
C GLN A 28 -10.08 7.05 -17.43
N SER A 29 -9.89 5.84 -16.89
CA SER A 29 -9.83 5.70 -15.45
C SER A 29 -8.59 6.48 -15.05
N ALA A 30 -8.79 7.55 -14.28
CA ALA A 30 -7.72 8.48 -13.99
C ALA A 30 -6.65 7.72 -13.20
N ALA A 31 -5.38 7.87 -13.59
CA ALA A 31 -4.27 7.37 -12.81
C ALA A 31 -4.38 7.92 -11.37
N ILE A 32 -4.21 7.05 -10.38
CA ILE A 32 -4.15 7.39 -8.96
C ILE A 32 -2.70 7.20 -8.52
N PRO A 33 -1.84 8.20 -8.73
CA PRO A 33 -0.45 8.15 -8.28
C PRO A 33 -0.35 8.20 -6.76
N VAL A 34 0.64 7.50 -6.23
CA VAL A 34 0.96 7.45 -4.81
C VAL A 34 2.38 7.99 -4.64
N VAL A 35 2.53 9.01 -3.81
CA VAL A 35 3.80 9.73 -3.65
C VAL A 35 4.16 9.80 -2.17
N ALA A 36 5.37 9.38 -1.86
CA ALA A 36 6.05 9.62 -0.58
C ALA A 36 7.33 10.42 -0.88
N ASP A 37 8.52 9.98 -0.45
CA ASP A 37 9.79 10.61 -0.86
C ASP A 37 10.00 10.61 -2.39
N LEU A 38 9.33 9.72 -3.10
CA LEU A 38 9.30 9.57 -4.56
C LEU A 38 7.92 9.08 -5.03
N LEU A 39 7.65 9.13 -6.34
CA LEU A 39 6.47 8.51 -6.93
C LEU A 39 6.61 6.99 -6.88
N LEU A 40 5.82 6.32 -6.03
CA LEU A 40 5.92 4.88 -5.77
C LEU A 40 5.26 4.00 -6.86
N GLY A 41 4.55 4.63 -7.81
CA GLY A 41 3.59 3.99 -8.69
C GLY A 41 2.17 4.39 -8.37
N GLY A 42 1.21 3.48 -8.57
CA GLY A 42 -0.17 3.68 -8.15
C GLY A 42 -1.18 2.76 -8.81
N TRP A 43 -2.44 3.18 -8.80
CA TRP A 43 -3.55 2.43 -9.38
C TRP A 43 -4.00 3.06 -10.70
N MET A 44 -4.08 2.26 -11.76
CA MET A 44 -4.51 2.71 -13.08
C MET A 44 -5.23 1.59 -13.81
N ASN A 45 -6.41 1.88 -14.36
CA ASN A 45 -7.18 0.94 -15.20
C ASN A 45 -7.47 -0.41 -14.52
N GLY A 46 -7.74 -0.38 -13.22
CA GLY A 46 -8.09 -1.59 -12.47
C GLY A 46 -6.88 -2.45 -12.09
N SER A 47 -5.67 -1.90 -12.10
CA SER A 47 -4.45 -2.63 -11.74
C SER A 47 -3.41 -1.72 -11.09
N TRP A 48 -2.60 -2.31 -10.23
CA TRP A 48 -1.39 -1.70 -9.68
C TRP A 48 -0.33 -1.61 -10.77
N VAL A 49 0.29 -0.44 -10.90
CA VAL A 49 1.34 -0.14 -11.88
C VAL A 49 2.50 0.59 -11.20
N ASP A 50 3.72 0.32 -11.68
CA ASP A 50 4.95 0.93 -11.17
C ASP A 50 5.07 2.42 -11.54
N ALA A 51 6.11 3.07 -11.01
CA ALA A 51 6.39 4.48 -11.21
C ALA A 51 6.60 4.81 -12.69
N ASP A 52 7.40 4.02 -13.42
CA ASP A 52 7.64 4.19 -14.86
C ASP A 52 6.35 4.17 -15.68
N THR A 53 5.48 3.21 -15.40
CA THR A 53 4.23 3.04 -16.13
C THR A 53 3.26 4.18 -15.83
N ILE A 54 3.13 4.58 -14.56
CA ILE A 54 2.15 5.60 -14.17
C ILE A 54 2.62 7.02 -14.49
N ALA A 55 3.94 7.29 -14.51
CA ALA A 55 4.49 8.64 -14.59
C ALA A 55 3.96 9.44 -15.79
N SER A 56 3.89 8.80 -16.96
CA SER A 56 3.38 9.41 -18.20
C SER A 56 1.87 9.69 -18.22
N HIS A 57 1.13 9.19 -17.23
CA HIS A 57 -0.32 9.33 -17.10
C HIS A 57 -0.73 10.34 -16.02
N VAL A 58 0.22 10.91 -15.28
CA VAL A 58 -0.04 11.90 -14.23
C VAL A 58 0.05 13.32 -14.80
N PRO A 59 -1.07 14.05 -14.93
CA PRO A 59 -1.04 15.42 -15.45
C PRO A 59 -0.52 16.40 -14.40
N ALA A 60 0.14 17.46 -14.86
CA ALA A 60 0.43 18.61 -14.01
C ALA A 60 -0.86 19.25 -13.49
N GLY A 61 -0.86 19.69 -12.23
CA GLY A 61 -2.04 20.27 -11.59
C GLY A 61 -3.00 19.25 -10.99
N LEU A 62 -2.63 17.96 -10.97
CA LEU A 62 -3.41 16.93 -10.28
C LEU A 62 -3.53 17.27 -8.78
N LYS A 63 -4.72 17.08 -8.22
CA LYS A 63 -4.98 17.26 -6.79
C LYS A 63 -4.67 15.96 -6.05
N TYR A 64 -4.01 16.11 -4.91
CA TYR A 64 -3.65 15.00 -4.03
C TYR A 64 -4.29 15.23 -2.67
N SER A 65 -4.88 14.18 -2.12
CA SER A 65 -5.17 14.12 -0.69
C SER A 65 -3.92 13.69 0.05
N THR A 66 -3.59 14.35 1.15
CA THR A 66 -2.43 13.99 1.96
C THR A 66 -2.85 13.23 3.21
N TYR A 67 -1.99 12.33 3.70
CA TYR A 67 -2.25 11.49 4.85
C TYR A 67 -1.01 11.40 5.73
N SER A 68 -1.16 11.66 7.02
CA SER A 68 -0.19 11.28 8.04
C SER A 68 -0.49 9.85 8.52
N PHE A 69 0.21 9.37 9.56
CA PHE A 69 -0.06 8.05 10.12
C PHE A 69 -1.54 7.86 10.50
N ASP A 70 -2.16 8.78 11.24
CA ASP A 70 -3.48 8.62 11.86
C ASP A 70 -4.53 9.66 11.40
N GLY A 71 -4.25 10.41 10.34
CA GLY A 71 -5.15 11.44 9.86
C GLY A 71 -4.94 11.86 8.41
N ARG A 72 -6.00 12.42 7.84
CA ARG A 72 -5.94 13.14 6.57
C ARG A 72 -5.40 14.56 6.82
N GLY A 73 -4.44 14.97 6.01
CA GLY A 73 -3.89 16.32 5.95
C GLY A 73 -4.66 17.23 4.97
N SER A 74 -4.03 18.33 4.59
CA SER A 74 -4.57 19.26 3.60
C SER A 74 -4.35 18.74 2.18
N ASP A 75 -5.30 19.00 1.28
CA ASP A 75 -5.10 18.71 -0.13
C ASP A 75 -3.99 19.60 -0.71
N CYS A 76 -3.20 19.04 -1.61
CA CYS A 76 -2.16 19.76 -2.33
C CYS A 76 -2.31 19.56 -3.85
N THR A 77 -1.48 20.28 -4.62
CA THR A 77 -1.45 20.19 -6.08
C THR A 77 -0.05 19.77 -6.49
N GLY A 78 0.05 18.66 -7.25
CA GLY A 78 1.32 18.14 -7.74
C GLY A 78 1.68 18.63 -9.15
N SER A 79 2.97 18.66 -9.45
CA SER A 79 3.49 18.74 -10.80
C SER A 79 3.20 17.46 -11.59
N SER A 80 3.53 17.47 -12.89
CA SER A 80 3.77 16.20 -13.58
C SER A 80 5.05 15.56 -13.01
N PRO A 81 5.15 14.22 -12.98
CA PRO A 81 6.37 13.54 -12.57
C PRO A 81 7.57 13.98 -13.41
N ARG A 82 8.71 14.20 -12.74
CA ARG A 82 10.00 14.48 -13.36
C ARG A 82 10.94 13.31 -13.08
N TYR A 83 11.59 12.80 -14.11
CA TYR A 83 12.62 11.79 -13.95
C TYR A 83 13.91 12.44 -13.46
N GLU A 84 14.49 11.88 -12.41
CA GLU A 84 15.75 12.27 -11.81
C GLU A 84 16.76 11.15 -12.04
N GLU A 85 17.94 11.49 -12.56
CA GLU A 85 19.00 10.53 -12.91
C GLU A 85 20.32 10.77 -12.14
N GLU A 86 20.45 11.90 -11.45
CA GLU A 86 21.66 12.23 -10.68
C GLU A 86 21.68 11.45 -9.35
N GLY A 87 22.60 10.49 -9.26
CA GLY A 87 22.82 9.66 -8.06
C GLY A 87 22.04 8.34 -8.12
N CYS A 88 20.72 8.42 -8.08
CA CYS A 88 19.81 7.28 -8.22
C CYS A 88 18.66 7.66 -9.15
N GLU A 89 18.13 6.68 -9.88
CA GLU A 89 17.03 6.89 -10.83
C GLU A 89 15.67 6.82 -10.14
N TYR A 90 14.84 7.86 -10.26
CA TYR A 90 13.47 7.88 -9.71
C TYR A 90 12.60 8.97 -10.36
N TYR A 91 11.29 8.92 -10.05
CA TYR A 91 10.37 10.01 -10.41
C TYR A 91 10.03 10.87 -9.19
N ALA A 92 10.28 12.17 -9.30
CA ALA A 92 9.88 13.18 -8.33
C ALA A 92 8.55 13.83 -8.73
N VAL A 93 7.73 14.18 -7.73
CA VAL A 93 6.54 15.04 -7.90
C VAL A 93 6.67 16.20 -6.93
N ASP A 94 6.74 17.42 -7.48
CA ASP A 94 6.81 18.64 -6.68
C ASP A 94 5.40 19.08 -6.29
N PHE A 95 5.19 19.42 -5.02
CA PHE A 95 3.90 19.95 -4.55
C PHE A 95 3.96 21.45 -4.29
N ALA A 96 2.84 22.13 -4.58
CA ALA A 96 2.68 23.54 -4.23
C ALA A 96 2.78 23.79 -2.72
N ASP A 97 3.03 25.06 -2.36
CA ASP A 97 2.99 25.57 -0.98
C ASP A 97 3.97 24.91 0.01
N GLY A 98 5.05 24.31 -0.51
CA GLY A 98 6.12 23.74 0.30
C GLY A 98 5.77 22.40 0.95
N VAL A 99 4.69 21.74 0.51
CA VAL A 99 4.38 20.38 0.92
C VAL A 99 5.46 19.44 0.38
N ALA A 100 6.00 18.58 1.24
CA ALA A 100 6.90 17.51 0.85
C ALA A 100 6.32 16.19 1.35
N ALA A 101 6.02 15.29 0.41
CA ALA A 101 5.67 13.93 0.75
C ALA A 101 6.95 13.18 1.18
N ASN A 102 6.81 12.29 2.17
CA ASN A 102 7.91 11.58 2.83
C ASN A 102 7.35 10.46 3.73
N ASP A 103 8.20 9.90 4.59
CA ASP A 103 7.86 8.86 5.56
C ASP A 103 6.88 9.26 6.68
N SER A 104 6.36 10.48 6.63
CA SER A 104 5.42 11.03 7.59
C SER A 104 4.21 11.68 6.91
N LEU A 105 4.26 11.85 5.58
CA LEU A 105 3.18 12.42 4.78
C LEU A 105 3.09 11.72 3.42
N LEU A 106 2.04 10.92 3.22
CA LEU A 106 1.70 10.31 1.94
C LEU A 106 0.82 11.27 1.14
N ALA A 107 1.05 11.39 -0.17
CA ALA A 107 0.16 12.09 -1.09
C ALA A 107 -0.44 11.10 -2.10
N VAL A 108 -1.77 11.05 -2.18
CA VAL A 108 -2.49 10.15 -3.09
C VAL A 108 -3.34 10.98 -4.05
N GLY A 109 -3.16 10.78 -5.35
CA GLY A 109 -3.87 11.50 -6.43
C GLY A 109 -5.34 11.12 -6.60
N SER A 110 -6.00 10.68 -5.52
CA SER A 110 -7.39 10.27 -5.51
C SER A 110 -8.34 11.39 -5.07
N ARG A 111 -9.62 11.25 -5.46
CA ARG A 111 -10.73 12.15 -5.10
C ARG A 111 -11.57 11.67 -3.92
N HIS A 112 -11.44 10.41 -3.51
CA HIS A 112 -12.11 9.89 -2.32
C HIS A 112 -11.25 10.11 -1.07
N ASP A 113 -11.90 10.09 0.10
CA ASP A 113 -11.18 10.04 1.37
C ASP A 113 -10.67 8.62 1.57
N GLY A 114 -9.35 8.46 1.50
CA GLY A 114 -8.69 7.16 1.62
C GLY A 114 -8.52 6.70 3.06
N MET A 115 -8.73 7.54 4.07
CA MET A 115 -8.56 7.12 5.47
C MET A 115 -9.89 6.92 6.19
N LEU A 116 -10.68 5.99 5.66
CA LEU A 116 -12.00 5.64 6.21
C LEU A 116 -11.92 5.13 7.66
N ARG A 117 -10.80 4.48 8.00
CA ARG A 117 -10.52 3.92 9.33
C ARG A 117 -9.09 4.33 9.71
N ARG A 118 -8.91 4.70 10.98
CA ARG A 118 -7.64 5.26 11.45
C ARG A 118 -6.78 4.18 12.10
N PRO A 119 -5.52 4.00 11.66
CA PRO A 119 -4.60 3.15 12.37
C PRO A 119 -4.27 3.74 13.75
N LYS A 120 -3.95 2.87 14.70
CA LYS A 120 -3.63 3.23 16.08
C LYS A 120 -2.34 2.57 16.51
N LEU A 121 -1.48 3.33 17.19
CA LEU A 121 -0.35 2.76 17.90
C LEU A 121 -0.83 2.16 19.22
N GLN A 122 -0.47 0.90 19.46
CA GLN A 122 -0.64 0.27 20.76
C GLN A 122 0.68 0.34 21.52
N THR A 123 0.66 0.98 22.69
CA THR A 123 1.85 1.16 23.55
C THR A 123 1.79 0.33 24.85
N GLY A 124 0.65 -0.28 25.17
CA GLY A 124 0.45 -1.10 26.36
C GLY A 124 0.00 -2.52 26.03
N GLY A 125 0.09 -3.44 27.00
CA GLY A 125 -0.36 -4.83 26.81
C GLY A 125 0.46 -5.62 25.80
N LEU A 126 1.75 -5.28 25.65
CA LEU A 126 2.63 -5.84 24.61
C LEU A 126 3.10 -7.27 24.89
N LYS A 127 3.00 -7.74 26.15
CA LYS A 127 3.52 -9.04 26.59
C LYS A 127 3.19 -10.22 25.68
N SER A 128 1.93 -10.33 25.22
CA SER A 128 1.54 -11.44 24.34
C SER A 128 2.19 -11.38 22.94
N TYR A 129 2.56 -10.19 22.49
CA TYR A 129 3.27 -9.95 21.23
C TYR A 129 4.78 -10.14 21.41
N GLU A 130 5.35 -9.72 22.55
CA GLU A 130 6.73 -10.03 22.93
C GLU A 130 6.93 -11.55 23.02
N GLU A 131 6.01 -12.28 23.65
CA GLU A 131 6.01 -13.74 23.71
C GLU A 131 5.87 -14.40 22.32
N LEU A 132 5.16 -13.75 21.38
CA LEU A 132 5.08 -14.19 19.99
C LEU A 132 6.43 -14.02 19.29
N VAL A 133 7.03 -12.83 19.37
CA VAL A 133 8.34 -12.54 18.78
C VAL A 133 9.41 -13.47 19.36
N ALA A 134 9.45 -13.65 20.68
CA ALA A 134 10.39 -14.56 21.33
C ALA A 134 10.32 -16.00 20.80
N ARG A 135 9.13 -16.48 20.37
CA ARG A 135 9.01 -17.79 19.71
C ARG A 135 9.69 -17.80 18.34
N TYR A 136 9.44 -16.79 17.50
CA TYR A 136 10.13 -16.65 16.21
C TYR A 136 11.65 -16.57 16.37
N LEU A 137 12.14 -15.79 17.35
CA LEU A 137 13.57 -15.71 17.64
C LEU A 137 14.14 -17.07 18.03
N LYS A 138 13.51 -17.77 18.97
CA LYS A 138 13.95 -19.09 19.42
C LYS A 138 13.92 -20.14 18.30
N GLU A 139 12.87 -20.15 17.50
CA GLU A 139 12.73 -21.07 16.35
C GLU A 139 13.83 -20.83 15.31
N ASN A 140 14.29 -19.59 15.17
CA ASN A 140 15.38 -19.18 14.30
C ASN A 140 16.71 -19.05 15.03
N GLY A 141 16.91 -19.67 16.20
CA GLY A 141 18.22 -19.71 16.87
C GLY A 141 18.78 -18.35 17.33
N ILE A 142 17.95 -17.33 17.46
CA ILE A 142 18.31 -16.00 17.98
C ILE A 142 18.05 -15.95 19.48
N SER A 143 19.07 -15.54 20.24
CA SER A 143 19.03 -15.47 21.70
C SER A 143 18.74 -14.08 22.27
N ALA A 144 18.55 -13.07 21.40
CA ALA A 144 18.19 -11.73 21.82
C ALA A 144 16.79 -11.68 22.46
N GLU A 145 16.58 -10.70 23.33
CA GLU A 145 15.26 -10.40 23.88
C GLU A 145 14.33 -9.80 22.80
N PRO A 146 13.02 -10.09 22.83
CA PRO A 146 12.06 -9.50 21.90
C PRO A 146 11.92 -8.00 22.14
N GLU A 147 12.01 -7.20 21.08
CA GLU A 147 11.93 -5.74 21.09
C GLU A 147 10.89 -5.31 20.07
N ILE A 148 9.72 -4.87 20.56
CA ILE A 148 8.65 -4.33 19.71
C ILE A 148 8.91 -2.85 19.46
N GLN A 149 9.28 -2.51 18.23
CA GLN A 149 9.50 -1.12 17.81
C GLN A 149 8.20 -0.41 17.48
N GLN A 150 7.23 -1.13 16.89
CA GLN A 150 5.93 -0.59 16.54
C GLN A 150 4.86 -1.68 16.57
N LEU A 151 3.69 -1.36 17.12
CA LEU A 151 2.51 -2.20 17.01
C LEU A 151 1.34 -1.34 16.54
N VAL A 152 0.89 -1.60 15.32
CA VAL A 152 -0.20 -0.87 14.67
C VAL A 152 -1.44 -1.73 14.65
N ARG A 153 -2.58 -1.15 15.02
CA ARG A 153 -3.90 -1.76 14.87
C ARG A 153 -4.74 -0.96 13.91
N VAL A 154 -5.39 -1.63 12.96
CA VAL A 154 -6.24 -0.99 11.97
C VAL A 154 -7.23 -2.01 11.42
N ASP A 155 -8.48 -1.62 11.26
CA ASP A 155 -9.49 -2.39 10.54
C ASP A 155 -9.29 -2.12 9.04
N LEU A 156 -8.71 -3.09 8.31
CA LEU A 156 -8.32 -2.89 6.92
C LEU A 156 -9.50 -2.99 5.97
N ASP A 157 -10.44 -3.90 6.19
CA ASP A 157 -11.56 -4.18 5.25
C ASP A 157 -12.92 -3.60 5.68
N GLY A 158 -13.01 -3.04 6.88
CA GLY A 158 -14.24 -2.47 7.42
C GLY A 158 -15.18 -3.48 8.06
N ASP A 159 -14.73 -4.70 8.38
CA ASP A 159 -15.55 -5.70 9.05
C ASP A 159 -15.73 -5.46 10.57
N GLY A 160 -15.01 -4.47 11.12
CA GLY A 160 -15.02 -4.09 12.54
C GLY A 160 -14.00 -4.84 13.40
N SER A 161 -13.30 -5.83 12.85
CA SER A 161 -12.11 -6.46 13.41
C SER A 161 -10.89 -5.62 13.04
N GLU A 162 -9.96 -5.45 13.98
CA GLU A 162 -8.70 -4.76 13.69
C GLU A 162 -7.61 -5.80 13.43
N GLU A 163 -6.98 -5.71 12.27
CA GLU A 163 -5.70 -6.33 11.96
C GLU A 163 -4.59 -5.70 12.79
N VAL A 164 -3.48 -6.44 12.95
CA VAL A 164 -2.32 -6.00 13.70
C VAL A 164 -1.05 -6.18 12.88
N VAL A 165 -0.26 -5.11 12.76
CA VAL A 165 1.10 -5.16 12.21
C VAL A 165 2.08 -4.97 13.36
N ILE A 166 3.06 -5.84 13.45
CA ILE A 166 4.08 -5.86 14.50
C ILE A 166 5.43 -5.68 13.82
N VAL A 167 6.11 -4.59 14.13
CA VAL A 167 7.51 -4.37 13.76
C VAL A 167 8.35 -4.61 15.00
N ALA A 168 9.25 -5.58 14.91
CA ALA A 168 10.15 -5.97 15.99
C ALA A 168 11.58 -6.10 15.47
N GLY A 169 12.56 -5.73 16.29
CA GLY A 169 13.95 -5.75 15.88
C GLY A 169 14.84 -4.96 16.80
N ASN A 170 16.11 -5.34 16.81
CA ASN A 170 17.19 -4.63 17.49
C ASN A 170 18.25 -4.11 16.49
N ALA A 171 18.02 -4.29 15.18
CA ALA A 171 18.90 -3.80 14.14
C ALA A 171 18.92 -2.27 14.08
N ASN A 172 20.12 -1.69 14.09
CA ASN A 172 20.32 -0.28 13.78
C ASN A 172 20.64 -0.12 12.29
N SER A 173 19.61 0.14 11.48
CA SER A 173 19.74 0.26 10.02
C SER A 173 20.52 1.50 9.55
N SER A 174 21.02 2.35 10.46
CA SER A 174 21.89 3.49 10.14
C SER A 174 23.38 3.16 10.18
N LEU A 175 23.76 1.91 10.42
CA LEU A 175 25.15 1.45 10.47
C LEU A 175 25.36 0.26 9.51
N PRO A 176 26.54 0.11 8.89
CA PRO A 176 26.88 -1.07 8.08
C PRO A 176 27.55 -2.16 8.94
N TYR A 177 27.03 -2.39 10.16
CA TYR A 177 27.60 -3.34 11.12
C TYR A 177 26.54 -3.93 12.05
N PHE A 178 26.59 -5.25 12.24
CA PHE A 178 25.64 -5.99 13.07
C PHE A 178 26.34 -7.08 13.85
N ALA A 179 25.98 -7.17 15.13
CA ALA A 179 26.46 -8.22 16.00
C ALA A 179 25.61 -9.48 15.84
N GLU A 180 26.18 -10.62 16.24
CA GLU A 180 25.46 -11.86 16.50
C GLU A 180 24.16 -11.59 17.29
N ASN A 181 23.07 -12.27 16.92
CA ASN A 181 21.72 -12.10 17.48
C ASN A 181 20.99 -10.80 17.10
N THR A 182 21.47 -10.09 16.08
CA THR A 182 20.67 -9.04 15.44
C THR A 182 19.48 -9.66 14.70
N TYR A 183 18.32 -9.01 14.73
CA TYR A 183 17.17 -9.40 13.93
C TYR A 183 16.29 -8.21 13.53
N SER A 184 15.48 -8.43 12.50
CA SER A 184 14.43 -7.53 12.03
C SER A 184 13.26 -8.35 11.54
N LEU A 185 12.06 -8.08 12.06
CA LEU A 185 10.88 -8.91 11.90
C LEU A 185 9.64 -8.04 11.73
N VAL A 186 8.86 -8.31 10.68
CA VAL A 186 7.54 -7.71 10.47
C VAL A 186 6.50 -8.81 10.38
N LEU A 187 5.58 -8.84 11.34
CA LEU A 187 4.48 -9.80 11.39
C LEU A 187 3.15 -9.09 11.12
N PHE A 188 2.28 -9.76 10.39
CA PHE A 188 0.90 -9.36 10.19
C PHE A 188 -0.03 -10.37 10.85
N ARG A 189 -1.04 -9.89 11.58
CA ARG A 189 -2.01 -10.74 12.26
C ARG A 189 -3.42 -10.30 11.94
N ARG A 190 -4.29 -11.29 11.75
CA ARG A 190 -5.71 -11.08 11.47
C ARG A 190 -6.56 -12.20 12.06
N LEU A 191 -7.86 -11.95 12.17
CA LEU A 191 -8.82 -12.95 12.60
C LEU A 191 -9.41 -13.65 11.37
N VAL A 192 -9.42 -14.98 11.36
CA VAL A 192 -10.10 -15.79 10.32
C VAL A 192 -10.89 -16.87 11.03
N ASP A 193 -12.22 -16.85 10.87
CA ASP A 193 -13.14 -17.81 11.51
C ASP A 193 -12.92 -17.96 13.03
N GLY A 194 -12.69 -16.84 13.72
CA GLY A 194 -12.45 -16.80 15.17
C GLY A 194 -11.07 -17.28 15.61
N ARG A 195 -10.15 -17.53 14.67
CA ARG A 195 -8.75 -17.91 14.95
C ARG A 195 -7.81 -16.80 14.51
N VAL A 196 -6.79 -16.54 15.31
CA VAL A 196 -5.75 -15.58 14.92
C VAL A 196 -4.77 -16.28 13.98
N LEU A 197 -4.64 -15.75 12.78
CA LEU A 197 -3.59 -16.11 11.82
C LEU A 197 -2.45 -15.11 11.95
N THR A 198 -1.22 -15.59 11.86
CA THR A 198 -0.01 -14.75 11.77
C THR A 198 0.71 -15.07 10.46
N GLU A 199 1.03 -14.03 9.71
CA GLU A 199 1.78 -14.08 8.45
C GLU A 199 3.09 -13.30 8.66
N VAL A 200 4.21 -13.82 8.17
CA VAL A 200 5.49 -13.11 8.17
C VAL A 200 5.55 -12.26 6.90
N LEU A 201 5.72 -10.95 7.04
CA LEU A 201 5.95 -10.06 5.90
C LEU A 201 7.44 -9.95 5.58
N HIS A 202 8.26 -9.82 6.63
CA HIS A 202 9.72 -9.75 6.55
C HIS A 202 10.34 -10.43 7.76
N GLU A 203 11.45 -11.14 7.55
CA GLU A 203 12.28 -11.65 8.62
C GLU A 203 13.75 -11.69 8.19
N HIS A 204 14.63 -11.21 9.05
CA HIS A 204 16.09 -11.30 8.91
C HIS A 204 16.69 -11.62 10.28
N TYR A 205 17.61 -12.58 10.30
CA TYR A 205 18.25 -13.07 11.52
C TYR A 205 19.75 -13.21 11.26
N TYR A 206 20.57 -12.66 12.17
CA TYR A 206 22.02 -12.62 12.04
C TYR A 206 22.65 -13.50 13.12
N HIS A 207 23.42 -14.51 12.70
CA HIS A 207 23.99 -15.55 13.55
C HIS A 207 25.48 -15.39 13.84
N GLU A 208 26.07 -14.32 13.31
CA GLU A 208 27.47 -13.97 13.48
C GLU A 208 27.61 -12.46 13.31
N ASP A 209 28.76 -11.93 13.71
CA ASP A 209 29.10 -10.55 13.46
C ASP A 209 29.34 -10.34 11.96
N ILE A 210 28.62 -9.39 11.36
CA ILE A 210 28.77 -9.03 9.94
C ILE A 210 29.18 -7.56 9.85
N GLU A 211 30.27 -7.32 9.12
CA GLU A 211 30.76 -5.99 8.74
C GLU A 211 30.64 -5.82 7.22
N GLY A 212 30.11 -4.69 6.79
CA GLY A 212 30.12 -4.28 5.38
C GLY A 212 28.74 -3.95 4.82
N MET A 213 28.76 -3.33 3.64
CA MET A 213 27.58 -2.75 2.99
C MET A 213 26.58 -3.82 2.52
N ALA A 214 27.10 -4.94 2.00
CA ALA A 214 26.33 -5.89 1.19
C ALA A 214 25.20 -6.62 1.94
N ASP A 215 25.25 -6.64 3.28
CA ASP A 215 24.30 -7.36 4.13
C ASP A 215 23.70 -6.48 5.23
N SER A 216 23.62 -5.16 5.01
CA SER A 216 23.05 -4.22 5.97
C SER A 216 21.57 -4.54 6.24
N PRO A 217 21.16 -5.00 7.45
CA PRO A 217 19.79 -5.21 7.83
C PRO A 217 18.92 -4.00 7.62
N SER A 218 17.74 -4.40 7.23
CA SER A 218 16.57 -3.58 7.09
C SER A 218 15.99 -3.24 8.45
N GLY A 219 15.83 -1.97 8.75
CA GLY A 219 14.85 -1.48 9.73
C GLY A 219 13.52 -1.25 9.01
N TYR A 220 12.41 -1.49 9.71
CA TYR A 220 11.08 -1.28 9.15
C TYR A 220 10.25 -0.31 10.00
N LYS A 221 9.24 0.28 9.38
CA LYS A 221 8.19 1.04 10.05
C LYS A 221 6.91 0.97 9.23
N THR A 222 5.79 0.71 9.87
CA THR A 222 4.46 0.90 9.27
C THR A 222 4.16 2.38 9.24
N VAL A 223 3.87 2.90 8.05
CA VAL A 223 3.79 4.35 7.84
C VAL A 223 2.37 4.82 7.60
N PHE A 224 1.62 4.11 6.77
CA PHE A 224 0.27 4.54 6.38
C PHE A 224 -0.68 3.35 6.23
N ALA A 225 -1.97 3.61 6.42
CA ALA A 225 -3.06 2.73 6.03
C ALA A 225 -4.12 3.57 5.31
N VAL A 226 -4.24 3.41 3.99
CA VAL A 226 -5.04 4.29 3.11
C VAL A 226 -5.67 3.47 2.00
N ASP A 227 -6.97 3.60 1.79
CA ASP A 227 -7.70 3.15 0.60
C ASP A 227 -7.26 4.00 -0.59
N ILE A 228 -6.33 3.49 -1.38
CA ILE A 228 -5.77 4.17 -2.54
C ILE A 228 -6.66 3.92 -3.76
N ASN A 229 -7.12 2.68 -3.96
CA ASN A 229 -7.80 2.25 -5.17
C ASN A 229 -9.33 2.55 -5.17
N GLY A 230 -9.90 2.91 -4.02
CA GLY A 230 -11.31 3.25 -3.81
C GLY A 230 -12.23 2.06 -3.59
N ASP A 231 -11.70 0.87 -3.28
CA ASP A 231 -12.49 -0.35 -3.08
C ASP A 231 -13.09 -0.47 -1.66
N GLY A 232 -12.74 0.45 -0.77
CA GLY A 232 -13.21 0.49 0.60
C GLY A 232 -12.33 -0.28 1.59
N SER A 233 -11.34 -1.04 1.12
CA SER A 233 -10.27 -1.64 1.93
C SER A 233 -9.06 -0.70 1.97
N LEU A 234 -8.31 -0.70 3.07
CA LEU A 234 -7.09 0.10 3.18
C LEU A 234 -5.90 -0.70 2.68
N GLU A 235 -5.06 -0.07 1.85
CA GLU A 235 -3.70 -0.54 1.62
C GLU A 235 -2.79 -0.19 2.79
N LEU A 236 -1.90 -1.11 3.14
CA LEU A 236 -0.84 -0.90 4.11
C LEU A 236 0.44 -0.46 3.41
N ILE A 237 1.06 0.63 3.88
CA ILE A 237 2.35 1.09 3.38
C ILE A 237 3.42 0.90 4.44
N LEU A 238 4.37 0.03 4.13
CA LEU A 238 5.54 -0.27 4.94
C LEU A 238 6.75 0.46 4.36
N ARG A 239 7.54 1.11 5.21
CA ARG A 239 8.85 1.65 4.83
C ARG A 239 9.92 0.76 5.40
N GLY A 240 10.83 0.33 4.53
CA GLY A 240 12.10 -0.25 4.91
C GLY A 240 13.23 0.76 4.76
N SER A 241 14.29 0.59 5.52
CA SER A 241 15.55 1.30 5.32
C SER A 241 16.75 0.46 5.71
N TYR A 242 17.85 0.65 5.01
CA TYR A 242 19.16 0.10 5.33
C TYR A 242 20.19 1.23 5.31
N TYR A 243 21.45 0.90 5.59
CA TYR A 243 22.53 1.87 5.54
C TYR A 243 22.67 2.43 4.11
N GLU A 244 22.41 3.73 3.93
CA GLU A 244 22.43 4.42 2.62
C GLU A 244 21.22 4.18 1.71
N GLY A 245 20.13 3.58 2.19
CA GLY A 245 18.94 3.39 1.37
C GLY A 245 17.62 3.24 2.11
N PHE A 246 16.53 3.38 1.37
CA PHE A 246 15.16 3.15 1.82
C PHE A 246 14.29 2.67 0.68
N TRP A 247 13.18 2.04 1.04
CA TRP A 247 12.14 1.68 0.09
C TRP A 247 10.79 1.69 0.79
N TYR A 248 9.74 1.76 -0.03
CA TYR A 248 8.37 1.61 0.37
C TYR A 248 7.79 0.37 -0.30
N GLU A 249 6.88 -0.29 0.41
CA GLU A 249 6.08 -1.38 -0.11
C GLU A 249 4.62 -1.08 0.16
N ILE A 250 3.80 -1.24 -0.88
CA ILE A 250 2.35 -1.13 -0.77
C ILE A 250 1.79 -2.54 -0.77
N TYR A 251 0.98 -2.84 0.24
CA TYR A 251 0.30 -4.11 0.40
C TYR A 251 -1.21 -3.91 0.28
N GLU A 252 -1.81 -4.61 -0.68
CA GLU A 252 -3.25 -4.75 -0.84
C GLU A 252 -3.76 -5.81 0.14
N PHE A 253 -4.76 -5.45 0.94
CA PHE A 253 -5.42 -6.40 1.81
C PHE A 253 -6.52 -7.14 1.05
N THR A 254 -6.44 -8.47 1.09
CA THR A 254 -7.45 -9.34 0.49
C THR A 254 -7.97 -10.29 1.55
N GLY A 255 -9.12 -10.94 1.31
CA GLY A 255 -9.61 -12.00 2.22
C GLY A 255 -8.61 -13.14 2.48
N LYS A 256 -7.53 -13.25 1.71
CA LYS A 256 -6.44 -14.23 1.88
C LYS A 256 -5.24 -13.72 2.68
N GLY A 257 -5.18 -12.43 3.03
CA GLY A 257 -4.05 -11.80 3.70
C GLY A 257 -3.53 -10.59 2.92
N LEU A 258 -2.34 -10.12 3.28
CA LEU A 258 -1.67 -9.02 2.60
C LEU A 258 -0.93 -9.51 1.37
N LYS A 259 -1.08 -8.80 0.26
CA LYS A 259 -0.34 -9.04 -0.98
C LYS A 259 0.47 -7.80 -1.33
N LYS A 260 1.79 -7.92 -1.42
CA LYS A 260 2.63 -6.83 -1.94
C LYS A 260 2.27 -6.57 -3.40
N VAL A 261 1.93 -5.33 -3.72
CA VAL A 261 1.50 -4.90 -5.05
C VAL A 261 2.46 -3.91 -5.70
N LEU A 262 3.17 -3.12 -4.90
CA LEU A 262 4.22 -2.21 -5.35
C LEU A 262 5.39 -2.21 -4.38
N SER A 263 6.58 -1.91 -4.91
CA SER A 263 7.79 -1.68 -4.14
C SER A 263 8.66 -0.70 -4.91
N ASP A 264 9.10 0.38 -4.27
CA ASP A 264 9.98 1.37 -4.89
C ASP A 264 10.83 2.08 -3.83
N GLY A 265 12.02 2.55 -4.19
CA GLY A 265 13.01 3.03 -3.23
C GLY A 265 14.28 3.60 -3.86
N LEU A 266 15.14 4.15 -3.00
CA LEU A 266 16.43 4.70 -3.36
C LEU A 266 17.53 4.11 -2.48
N GLY A 267 18.71 3.89 -3.05
CA GLY A 267 19.87 3.48 -2.28
C GLY A 267 21.16 3.58 -3.08
N ALA A 268 22.27 3.73 -2.35
CA ALA A 268 23.63 3.77 -2.91
C ALA A 268 24.15 2.39 -3.33
#